data_AF-A0A220MPW3-F1
#
_entry.id   AF-A0A220MPW3-F1
#
_cell.length_a   1.000
_cell.length_b   1.000
_cell.length_c   1.000
_cell.angle_alpha   90.00
_cell.angle_beta   90.00
_cell.angle_gamma   90.00
#
_symmetry.space_group_name_H-M   'P 1'
#
loop_
_entity.id
_entity.type
_entity.pdbx_description
1 polymer ?
#
loop_
_entity_poly.entity_id
_entity_poly.type
_entity_poly.pdbx_seq_one_letter_code
_entity_poly.pdbx_strand_id
1 'polypeptide(L)'
;MDNAWKTLRYFETEPTARKYLAACYHDMGVEHAERLAFQQSSRFLYLWRQARHFYSTSAVADLSIQPLLLFYGCSHLLKAMLLTRDPYYPQNSRVLQHGVTTRKLKRNAYMLMEDEVRPQKEGFFAQLAHAFQLTPLQDRYSVHDLFSSIPSVSDSYGIATDKPRNWLTLKIEHISQDDLVRITFPEKTDGTLSYSTETFIQYIRRLAPSACNLEKLSWENNKTIKELTLPQCALSELDQHPLFRLHQGVLFFWNGSASSLPLPEWASHYLLLYLLSMLCRYETEWWGELTMSHGLVERYLVEHFLDNHMDTFPSVIRKQIYQNHPMPLPSFPSDPY
;
A
#
# COMPACT_ATOMS: atom_id res chain seq x y z
N MET A 1 11.68 -8.27 -9.19
CA MET A 1 10.63 -9.25 -8.78
C MET A 1 11.01 -10.39 -7.79
N ASP A 2 12.28 -10.76 -7.50
CA ASP A 2 12.54 -12.13 -7.00
C ASP A 2 12.49 -12.37 -5.46
N ASN A 3 12.78 -11.40 -4.58
CA ASN A 3 12.93 -11.70 -3.15
C ASN A 3 11.60 -11.95 -2.40
N ALA A 4 10.60 -11.07 -2.57
CA ALA A 4 9.35 -11.18 -1.83
C ALA A 4 8.57 -12.46 -2.17
N TRP A 5 8.52 -12.84 -3.45
CA TRP A 5 7.87 -14.08 -3.88
C TRP A 5 8.56 -15.33 -3.35
N LYS A 6 9.90 -15.37 -3.29
CA LYS A 6 10.62 -16.48 -2.66
C LYS A 6 10.17 -16.70 -1.22
N THR A 7 9.97 -15.62 -0.45
CA THR A 7 9.41 -15.69 0.91
C THR A 7 7.94 -16.10 0.92
N LEU A 8 7.08 -15.46 0.12
CA LEU A 8 5.63 -15.70 0.12
C LEU A 8 5.25 -17.10 -0.36
N ARG A 9 6.10 -17.73 -1.19
CA ARG A 9 5.96 -19.15 -1.58
C ARG A 9 5.97 -20.11 -0.39
N TYR A 10 6.50 -19.69 0.76
CA TYR A 10 6.39 -20.45 1.99
C TYR A 10 4.93 -20.77 2.33
N PHE A 11 3.98 -19.88 2.04
CA PHE A 11 2.55 -20.10 2.28
C PHE A 11 1.86 -20.95 1.20
N GLU A 12 2.60 -21.39 0.17
CA GLU A 12 2.09 -22.26 -0.89
C GLU A 12 2.09 -23.76 -0.52
N THR A 13 2.14 -24.08 0.78
CA THR A 13 1.92 -25.45 1.28
C THR A 13 0.92 -25.46 2.43
N GLU A 14 0.12 -26.52 2.55
CA GLU A 14 -0.89 -26.63 3.60
C GLU A 14 -0.30 -26.59 5.02
N PRO A 15 0.81 -27.29 5.35
CA PRO A 15 1.36 -27.27 6.71
C PRO A 15 1.80 -25.87 7.16
N THR A 16 2.45 -25.12 6.28
CA THR A 16 2.96 -23.77 6.57
C THR A 16 1.84 -22.74 6.62
N ALA A 17 0.88 -22.83 5.69
CA ALA A 17 -0.34 -22.02 5.70
C ALA A 17 -1.12 -22.21 7.00
N ARG A 18 -1.39 -23.46 7.38
CA ARG A 18 -2.10 -23.79 8.62
C ARG A 18 -1.34 -23.28 9.84
N LYS A 19 -0.03 -23.56 9.94
CA LYS A 19 0.79 -23.12 11.07
C LYS A 19 0.73 -21.60 11.25
N TYR A 20 0.83 -20.85 10.17
CA TYR A 20 0.79 -19.39 10.21
C TYR A 20 -0.59 -18.86 10.62
N LEU A 21 -1.67 -19.36 10.01
CA LEU A 21 -3.02 -18.95 10.38
C LEU A 21 -3.36 -19.30 11.83
N ALA A 22 -2.95 -20.48 12.32
CA ALA A 22 -3.19 -20.89 13.70
C ALA A 22 -2.53 -19.94 14.71
N ALA A 23 -1.34 -19.43 14.40
CA ALA A 23 -0.65 -18.45 15.21
C ALA A 23 -1.38 -17.09 15.20
N CYS A 24 -1.75 -16.58 14.02
CA CYS A 24 -2.55 -15.37 13.91
C CYS A 24 -3.87 -15.47 14.70
N TYR A 25 -4.57 -16.59 14.59
CA TYR A 25 -5.87 -16.77 15.25
C TYR A 25 -5.74 -16.93 16.77
N HIS A 26 -4.62 -17.48 17.26
CA HIS A 26 -4.30 -17.49 18.69
C HIS A 26 -4.05 -16.08 19.23
N ASP A 27 -3.26 -15.27 18.51
CA ASP A 27 -2.98 -13.88 18.92
C ASP A 27 -4.24 -13.03 18.97
N MET A 28 -5.21 -13.34 18.10
CA MET A 28 -6.54 -12.72 18.09
C MET A 28 -7.48 -13.23 19.19
N GLY A 29 -7.13 -14.28 19.93
CA GLY A 29 -7.98 -14.90 20.95
C GLY A 29 -9.21 -15.63 20.38
N VAL A 30 -9.12 -16.14 19.15
CA VAL A 30 -10.26 -16.80 18.47
C VAL A 30 -10.48 -18.20 19.03
N GLU A 31 -11.72 -18.53 19.37
CA GLU A 31 -12.09 -19.88 19.81
C GLU A 31 -11.77 -20.94 18.76
N HIS A 32 -11.21 -22.07 19.19
CA HIS A 32 -10.82 -23.17 18.30
C HIS A 32 -9.91 -22.75 17.14
N ALA A 33 -8.96 -21.84 17.37
CA ALA A 33 -8.00 -21.32 16.40
C ALA A 33 -7.39 -22.38 15.46
N GLU A 34 -6.95 -23.53 15.99
CA GLU A 34 -6.42 -24.65 15.20
C GLU A 34 -7.40 -25.22 14.17
N ARG A 35 -8.67 -25.38 14.58
CA ARG A 35 -9.73 -25.91 13.71
C ARG A 35 -10.06 -24.92 12.60
N LEU A 36 -10.16 -23.62 12.93
CA LEU A 36 -10.41 -22.57 11.94
C LEU A 36 -9.22 -22.42 10.98
N ALA A 37 -7.99 -22.50 11.49
CA ALA A 37 -6.78 -22.49 10.66
C ALA A 37 -6.74 -23.67 9.70
N PHE A 38 -7.10 -24.87 10.14
CA PHE A 38 -7.24 -26.03 9.26
C PHE A 38 -8.27 -25.78 8.16
N GLN A 39 -9.46 -25.26 8.50
CA GLN A 39 -10.52 -24.96 7.53
C GLN A 39 -10.10 -23.90 6.49
N GLN A 40 -9.36 -22.88 6.91
CA GLN A 40 -8.93 -21.79 6.02
C GLN A 40 -7.62 -22.07 5.27
N SER A 41 -6.82 -23.06 5.70
CA SER A 41 -5.48 -23.33 5.17
C SER A 41 -5.47 -23.56 3.65
N SER A 42 -6.37 -24.39 3.13
CA SER A 42 -6.51 -24.66 1.69
C SER A 42 -6.83 -23.39 0.91
N ARG A 43 -7.72 -22.55 1.42
CA ARG A 43 -8.07 -21.29 0.75
C ARG A 43 -6.90 -20.33 0.74
N PHE A 44 -6.26 -20.12 1.89
CA PHE A 44 -5.09 -19.25 2.04
C PHE A 44 -3.95 -19.68 1.10
N LEU A 45 -3.63 -20.97 1.09
CA LEU A 45 -2.70 -21.61 0.16
C LEU A 45 -2.98 -21.22 -1.30
N TYR A 46 -4.22 -21.45 -1.77
CA TYR A 46 -4.56 -21.23 -3.17
C TYR A 46 -4.61 -19.74 -3.54
N LEU A 47 -4.90 -18.85 -2.58
CA LEU A 47 -4.81 -17.40 -2.82
C LEU A 47 -3.37 -16.98 -3.16
N TRP A 48 -2.36 -17.46 -2.43
CA TRP A 48 -0.95 -17.16 -2.75
C TRP A 48 -0.53 -17.74 -4.10
N ARG A 49 -0.88 -19.00 -4.37
CA ARG A 49 -0.56 -19.65 -5.66
C ARG A 49 -1.20 -18.90 -6.84
N GLN A 50 -2.48 -18.55 -6.73
CA GLN A 50 -3.18 -17.82 -7.78
C GLN A 50 -2.60 -16.43 -7.97
N ALA A 51 -2.34 -15.70 -6.88
CA ALA A 51 -1.66 -14.41 -6.96
C ALA A 51 -0.36 -14.53 -7.76
N ARG A 52 0.54 -15.46 -7.39
CA ARG A 52 1.81 -15.63 -8.11
C ARG A 52 1.62 -15.93 -9.60
N HIS A 53 0.65 -16.79 -9.96
CA HIS A 53 0.35 -17.06 -11.36
C HIS A 53 -0.16 -15.84 -12.13
N PHE A 54 -1.03 -15.03 -11.51
CA PHE A 54 -1.50 -13.78 -12.12
C PHE A 54 -0.35 -12.81 -12.37
N TYR A 55 0.57 -12.63 -11.42
CA TYR A 55 1.75 -11.77 -11.58
C TYR A 55 2.73 -12.31 -12.62
N SER A 56 3.01 -13.63 -12.64
CA SER A 56 3.91 -14.19 -13.65
C SER A 56 3.32 -14.10 -15.06
N THR A 57 2.00 -14.23 -15.18
CA THR A 57 1.31 -14.07 -16.47
C THR A 57 1.28 -12.60 -16.89
N SER A 58 1.03 -11.67 -15.97
CA SER A 58 1.04 -10.24 -16.28
C SER A 58 2.41 -9.71 -16.67
N ALA A 59 3.50 -10.33 -16.20
CA ALA A 59 4.86 -9.95 -16.53
C ALA A 59 5.20 -10.08 -18.03
N VAL A 60 4.48 -10.94 -18.75
CA VAL A 60 4.66 -11.18 -20.18
C VAL A 60 3.44 -10.75 -21.00
N ALA A 61 2.46 -10.13 -20.36
CA ALA A 61 1.22 -9.71 -21.00
C ALA A 61 1.34 -8.27 -21.52
N ASP A 62 0.72 -8.02 -22.68
CA ASP A 62 0.60 -6.67 -23.22
C ASP A 62 -0.24 -5.77 -22.30
N LEU A 63 0.02 -4.46 -22.38
CA LEU A 63 -0.71 -3.42 -21.64
C LEU A 63 -2.24 -3.51 -21.86
N SER A 64 -2.67 -4.04 -23.00
CA SER A 64 -4.09 -4.26 -23.32
C SER A 64 -4.83 -5.13 -22.30
N ILE A 65 -4.15 -6.05 -21.60
CA ILE A 65 -4.74 -6.97 -20.61
C ILE A 65 -4.00 -6.99 -19.26
N GLN A 66 -2.77 -6.49 -19.21
CA GLN A 66 -1.93 -6.53 -18.01
C GLN A 66 -2.61 -5.99 -16.74
N PRO A 67 -3.32 -4.84 -16.74
CA PRO A 67 -3.97 -4.33 -15.52
C PRO A 67 -5.06 -5.26 -14.98
N LEU A 68 -5.77 -5.97 -15.86
CA LEU A 68 -6.80 -6.93 -15.46
C LEU A 68 -6.18 -8.11 -14.70
N LEU A 69 -5.07 -8.64 -15.21
CA LEU A 69 -4.34 -9.72 -14.55
C LEU A 69 -3.78 -9.26 -13.19
N LEU A 70 -3.17 -8.08 -13.15
CA LEU A 70 -2.64 -7.50 -11.92
C LEU A 70 -3.74 -7.21 -10.89
N PHE A 71 -4.91 -6.74 -11.31
CA PHE A 71 -6.04 -6.53 -10.41
C PHE A 71 -6.47 -7.83 -9.70
N TYR A 72 -6.59 -8.94 -10.44
CA TYR A 72 -6.93 -10.23 -9.83
C TYR A 72 -5.80 -10.79 -8.98
N GLY A 73 -4.54 -10.65 -9.39
CA GLY A 73 -3.38 -10.99 -8.58
C GLY A 73 -3.33 -10.23 -7.26
N CYS A 74 -3.46 -8.90 -7.32
CA CYS A 74 -3.55 -8.00 -6.17
C CYS A 74 -4.71 -8.37 -5.25
N SER A 75 -5.89 -8.65 -5.82
CA SER A 75 -7.06 -9.09 -5.06
C SER A 75 -6.79 -10.40 -4.31
N HIS A 76 -6.05 -11.34 -4.89
CA HIS A 76 -5.69 -12.59 -4.22
C HIS A 76 -4.70 -12.37 -3.06
N LEU A 77 -3.68 -11.53 -3.25
CA LEU A 77 -2.75 -11.14 -2.18
C LEU A 77 -3.49 -10.49 -1.00
N LEU A 78 -4.37 -9.54 -1.30
CA LEU A 78 -5.17 -8.84 -0.28
C LEU A 78 -6.15 -9.76 0.44
N LYS A 79 -6.76 -10.73 -0.26
CA LYS A 79 -7.62 -11.74 0.38
C LYS A 79 -6.83 -12.65 1.31
N ALA A 80 -5.62 -13.04 0.91
CA ALA A 80 -4.75 -13.84 1.76
C ALA A 80 -4.36 -13.02 3.01
N MET A 81 -3.97 -11.76 2.83
CA MET A 81 -3.71 -10.83 3.92
C MET A 81 -4.91 -10.65 4.84
N LEU A 82 -6.13 -10.50 4.31
CA LEU A 82 -7.37 -10.40 5.10
C LEU A 82 -7.61 -11.64 5.97
N LEU A 83 -7.38 -12.84 5.44
CA LEU A 83 -7.53 -14.09 6.20
C LEU A 83 -6.60 -14.18 7.41
N THR A 84 -5.52 -13.39 7.48
CA THR A 84 -4.67 -13.34 8.67
C THR A 84 -5.24 -12.51 9.82
N ARG A 85 -6.28 -11.72 9.54
CA ARG A 85 -6.95 -10.78 10.46
C ARG A 85 -8.44 -11.06 10.63
N ASP A 86 -9.04 -11.84 9.75
CA ASP A 86 -10.44 -12.26 9.81
C ASP A 86 -10.58 -13.74 9.37
N PRO A 87 -10.61 -14.70 10.32
CA PRO A 87 -10.80 -16.11 10.01
C PRO A 87 -12.17 -16.45 9.42
N TYR A 88 -13.15 -15.55 9.54
CA TYR A 88 -14.54 -15.79 9.12
C TYR A 88 -14.83 -15.25 7.72
N TYR A 89 -13.88 -14.57 7.07
CA TYR A 89 -14.05 -14.14 5.69
C TYR A 89 -14.14 -15.38 4.75
N PRO A 90 -15.10 -15.44 3.81
CA PRO A 90 -16.19 -14.50 3.58
C PRO A 90 -17.43 -14.92 4.37
N GLN A 91 -18.03 -13.99 5.12
CA GLN A 91 -19.22 -14.31 5.92
C GLN A 91 -20.48 -14.50 5.07
N ASN A 92 -20.57 -13.84 3.91
CA ASN A 92 -21.71 -13.92 3.00
C ASN A 92 -21.30 -13.52 1.56
N SER A 93 -22.25 -13.57 0.61
CA SER A 93 -21.99 -13.23 -0.79
C SER A 93 -21.77 -11.73 -1.04
N ARG A 94 -22.25 -10.83 -0.17
CA ARG A 94 -22.07 -9.37 -0.35
C ARG A 94 -20.61 -8.97 -0.22
N VAL A 95 -19.87 -9.60 0.69
CA VAL A 95 -18.43 -9.35 0.89
C VAL A 95 -17.54 -9.90 -0.24
N LEU A 96 -18.12 -10.58 -1.23
CA LEU A 96 -17.42 -11.04 -2.43
C LEU A 96 -17.38 -10.00 -3.56
N GLN A 97 -18.25 -8.99 -3.51
CA GLN A 97 -18.20 -7.85 -4.45
C GLN A 97 -16.91 -7.06 -4.25
N HIS A 98 -16.46 -6.30 -5.25
CA HIS A 98 -15.21 -5.54 -5.16
C HIS A 98 -15.21 -4.47 -4.03
N GLY A 99 -16.40 -3.97 -3.66
CA GLY A 99 -16.57 -2.93 -2.65
C GLY A 99 -16.12 -1.55 -3.11
N VAL A 100 -16.01 -1.34 -4.42
CA VAL A 100 -15.58 -0.10 -5.07
C VAL A 100 -16.36 0.06 -6.37
N THR A 101 -16.63 1.30 -6.77
CA THR A 101 -17.21 1.64 -8.07
C THR A 101 -16.41 2.76 -8.71
N THR A 102 -16.47 2.87 -10.03
CA THR A 102 -15.86 3.97 -10.77
C THR A 102 -16.96 4.90 -11.27
N ARG A 103 -16.78 6.21 -11.15
CA ARG A 103 -17.59 7.17 -11.89
C ARG A 103 -16.71 7.80 -12.96
N LYS A 104 -17.12 7.62 -14.20
CA LYS A 104 -16.41 8.13 -15.37
C LYS A 104 -17.09 9.38 -15.88
N LEU A 105 -16.32 10.38 -16.31
CA LEU A 105 -16.85 11.57 -16.95
C LEU A 105 -16.90 11.34 -18.47
N LYS A 106 -18.11 11.21 -19.04
CA LYS A 106 -18.26 11.07 -20.50
C LYS A 106 -17.90 12.39 -21.18
N ARG A 107 -16.83 12.38 -21.97
CA ARG A 107 -16.33 13.51 -22.79
C ARG A 107 -15.84 13.00 -24.15
N ASN A 108 -15.68 13.93 -25.11
CA ASN A 108 -15.21 13.61 -26.47
C ASN A 108 -13.77 13.11 -26.51
N ALA A 109 -12.94 13.47 -25.53
CA ALA A 109 -11.60 12.91 -25.30
C ALA A 109 -11.54 12.39 -23.86
N TYR A 110 -11.18 11.12 -23.70
CA TYR A 110 -11.03 10.50 -22.38
C TYR A 110 -9.77 11.02 -21.69
N MET A 111 -9.86 11.31 -20.38
CA MET A 111 -8.74 11.75 -19.54
C MET A 111 -8.76 10.95 -18.24
N LEU A 112 -7.82 10.02 -18.09
CA LEU A 112 -7.73 9.13 -16.92
C LEU A 112 -7.60 9.93 -15.62
N MET A 113 -6.89 11.06 -15.63
CA MET A 113 -6.63 11.85 -14.42
C MET A 113 -7.87 12.56 -13.85
N GLU A 114 -8.95 12.66 -14.63
CA GLU A 114 -10.22 13.25 -14.19
C GLU A 114 -11.19 12.22 -13.58
N ASP A 115 -10.90 10.92 -13.70
CA ASP A 115 -11.75 9.87 -13.15
C ASP A 115 -11.67 9.80 -11.62
N GLU A 116 -12.71 9.18 -11.02
CA GLU A 116 -12.79 8.96 -9.59
C GLU A 116 -13.22 7.52 -9.25
N VAL A 117 -12.67 7.01 -8.15
CA VAL A 117 -13.03 5.71 -7.57
C VAL A 117 -13.76 5.96 -6.24
N ARG A 118 -14.88 5.26 -6.06
CA ARG A 118 -15.78 5.43 -4.92
C ARG A 118 -15.83 4.14 -4.09
N PRO A 119 -15.26 4.12 -2.88
CA PRO A 119 -15.47 3.03 -1.94
C PRO A 119 -16.96 2.83 -1.67
N GLN A 120 -17.36 1.58 -1.47
CA GLN A 120 -18.71 1.21 -1.09
C GLN A 120 -18.77 0.84 0.40
N LYS A 121 -19.96 0.88 0.99
CA LYS A 121 -20.18 0.50 2.40
C LYS A 121 -20.03 -1.00 2.65
N GLU A 122 -20.23 -1.81 1.62
CA GLU A 122 -20.11 -3.27 1.66
C GLU A 122 -19.15 -3.74 0.55
N GLY A 123 -18.75 -5.01 0.60
CA GLY A 123 -17.82 -5.62 -0.35
C GLY A 123 -16.40 -5.73 0.18
N PHE A 124 -15.52 -6.27 -0.66
CA PHE A 124 -14.18 -6.68 -0.29
C PHE A 124 -13.32 -5.51 0.22
N PHE A 125 -13.32 -4.37 -0.49
CA PHE A 125 -12.58 -3.19 -0.03
C PHE A 125 -13.08 -2.65 1.32
N ALA A 126 -14.40 -2.67 1.56
CA ALA A 126 -14.96 -2.28 2.85
C ALA A 126 -14.50 -3.19 4.00
N GLN A 127 -14.42 -4.51 3.74
CA GLN A 127 -13.90 -5.47 4.72
C GLN A 127 -12.41 -5.24 5.02
N LEU A 128 -11.60 -4.97 4.00
CA LEU A 128 -10.20 -4.60 4.20
C LEU A 128 -10.08 -3.29 5.00
N ALA A 129 -10.83 -2.25 4.62
CA ALA A 129 -10.79 -0.97 5.32
C ALA A 129 -11.16 -1.11 6.79
N HIS A 130 -12.13 -1.97 7.12
CA HIS A 130 -12.47 -2.30 8.51
C HIS A 130 -11.34 -3.07 9.22
N ALA A 131 -10.82 -4.13 8.61
CA ALA A 131 -9.75 -4.96 9.19
C ALA A 131 -8.42 -4.18 9.41
N PHE A 132 -8.21 -3.11 8.65
CA PHE A 132 -7.06 -2.21 8.74
C PHE A 132 -7.37 -0.86 9.38
N GLN A 133 -8.57 -0.67 9.94
CA GLN A 133 -8.98 0.53 10.67
C GLN A 133 -8.83 1.85 9.86
N LEU A 134 -9.15 1.82 8.56
CA LEU A 134 -9.02 2.97 7.65
C LEU A 134 -10.17 3.98 7.70
N THR A 135 -10.97 3.99 8.77
CA THR A 135 -12.17 4.82 8.87
C THR A 135 -11.89 6.19 9.48
N PRO A 136 -12.46 7.28 8.95
CA PRO A 136 -13.40 7.32 7.83
C PRO A 136 -12.70 7.37 6.45
N LEU A 137 -13.23 6.57 5.51
CA LEU A 137 -12.87 6.70 4.10
C LEU A 137 -13.54 7.95 3.50
N GLN A 138 -12.93 8.53 2.48
CA GLN A 138 -13.57 9.57 1.67
C GLN A 138 -14.65 8.94 0.77
N ASP A 139 -15.69 9.72 0.45
CA ASP A 139 -16.75 9.28 -0.47
C ASP A 139 -16.23 8.98 -1.89
N ARG A 140 -15.12 9.62 -2.26
CA ARG A 140 -14.44 9.48 -3.54
C ARG A 140 -12.95 9.74 -3.39
N TYR A 141 -12.17 9.06 -4.20
CA TYR A 141 -10.75 9.32 -4.41
C TYR A 141 -10.54 9.65 -5.88
N SER A 142 -9.93 10.80 -6.17
CA SER A 142 -9.55 11.14 -7.54
C SER A 142 -8.34 10.31 -7.98
N VAL A 143 -8.24 10.00 -9.26
CA VAL A 143 -7.10 9.26 -9.81
C VAL A 143 -5.79 10.00 -9.57
N HIS A 144 -5.82 11.33 -9.70
CA HIS A 144 -4.73 12.22 -9.30
C HIS A 144 -4.23 11.94 -7.87
N ASP A 145 -5.12 11.94 -6.89
CA ASP A 145 -4.74 11.75 -5.48
C ASP A 145 -4.20 10.34 -5.25
N LEU A 146 -4.73 9.34 -5.96
CA LEU A 146 -4.25 7.97 -5.89
C LEU A 146 -2.81 7.82 -6.43
N PHE A 147 -2.51 8.36 -7.62
CA PHE A 147 -1.14 8.34 -8.17
C PHE A 147 -0.15 9.10 -7.28
N SER A 148 -0.53 10.29 -6.80
CA SER A 148 0.33 11.09 -5.92
C SER A 148 0.54 10.48 -4.54
N SER A 149 -0.37 9.60 -4.08
CA SER A 149 -0.24 8.91 -2.79
C SER A 149 0.81 7.80 -2.75
N ILE A 150 1.31 7.33 -3.90
CA ILE A 150 2.32 6.27 -3.97
C ILE A 150 3.71 6.91 -4.11
N PRO A 151 4.60 6.82 -3.11
CA PRO A 151 5.88 7.55 -3.11
C PRO A 151 6.72 7.34 -4.37
N SER A 152 6.90 6.09 -4.79
CA SER A 152 7.71 5.71 -5.96
C SER A 152 7.12 6.13 -7.31
N VAL A 153 5.83 6.50 -7.35
CA VAL A 153 5.17 7.02 -8.55
C VAL A 153 5.01 8.54 -8.48
N SER A 154 5.01 9.12 -7.26
CA SER A 154 4.71 10.52 -7.03
C SER A 154 5.69 11.50 -7.69
N ASP A 155 6.97 11.14 -7.82
CA ASP A 155 7.96 11.97 -8.50
C ASP A 155 7.71 12.04 -10.00
N SER A 156 7.57 10.89 -10.65
CA SER A 156 7.19 10.79 -12.07
C SER A 156 5.87 11.51 -12.34
N TYR A 157 4.91 11.35 -11.42
CA TYR A 157 3.62 12.02 -11.49
C TYR A 157 3.73 13.55 -11.42
N GLY A 158 4.49 14.07 -10.45
CA GLY A 158 4.67 15.51 -10.28
C GLY A 158 5.36 16.16 -11.48
N ILE A 159 6.34 15.48 -12.09
CA ILE A 159 7.01 15.94 -13.32
C ILE A 159 6.05 15.92 -14.51
N ALA A 160 5.27 14.85 -14.65
CA ALA A 160 4.33 14.65 -15.74
C ALA A 160 3.16 15.65 -15.77
N THR A 161 2.77 16.18 -14.60
CA THR A 161 1.53 16.95 -14.43
C THR A 161 1.72 18.36 -13.89
N ASP A 162 2.96 18.78 -13.64
CA ASP A 162 3.32 20.07 -13.01
C ASP A 162 2.59 20.32 -11.67
N LYS A 163 2.25 19.25 -10.95
CA LYS A 163 1.56 19.31 -9.65
C LYS A 163 2.53 19.20 -8.47
N PRO A 164 2.18 19.79 -7.31
CA PRO A 164 3.04 19.76 -6.13
C PRO A 164 3.25 18.33 -5.62
N ARG A 165 4.48 18.05 -5.21
CA ARG A 165 4.87 16.77 -4.61
C ARG A 165 4.64 16.81 -3.11
N ASN A 166 3.70 16.00 -2.65
CA ASN A 166 3.42 15.89 -1.22
C ASN A 166 4.43 14.98 -0.51
N TRP A 167 5.02 13.99 -1.19
CA TRP A 167 6.08 13.16 -0.61
C TRP A 167 7.43 13.88 -0.69
N LEU A 168 8.06 14.07 0.47
CA LEU A 168 9.39 14.64 0.61
C LEU A 168 10.36 13.58 1.10
N THR A 169 11.54 13.49 0.50
CA THR A 169 12.63 12.63 0.98
C THR A 169 13.26 13.24 2.23
N LEU A 170 13.39 12.44 3.29
CA LEU A 170 14.04 12.82 4.53
C LEU A 170 15.48 12.31 4.57
N LYS A 171 16.36 13.11 5.18
CA LYS A 171 17.75 12.70 5.45
C LYS A 171 17.79 11.90 6.75
N ILE A 172 18.48 10.78 6.71
CA ILE A 172 18.71 9.87 7.84
C ILE A 172 20.20 9.94 8.18
N GLU A 173 20.50 10.33 9.42
CA GLU A 173 21.85 10.37 9.95
C GLU A 173 21.98 9.35 11.09
N HIS A 174 22.94 8.43 10.97
CA HIS A 174 23.20 7.42 11.98
C HIS A 174 24.13 8.00 13.06
N ILE A 175 23.68 8.00 14.31
CA ILE A 175 24.46 8.44 15.46
C ILE A 175 25.08 7.18 16.09
N SER A 176 26.34 6.92 15.70
CA SER A 176 27.07 5.68 15.97
C SER A 176 27.40 5.41 17.44
N GLN A 177 27.16 6.36 18.36
CA GLN A 177 27.42 6.15 19.80
C GLN A 177 26.28 5.43 20.54
N ASP A 178 25.03 5.49 20.06
CA ASP A 178 23.84 5.05 20.82
C ASP A 178 22.83 4.19 20.02
N ASP A 179 23.20 3.69 18.83
CA ASP A 179 22.25 3.04 17.88
C ASP A 179 21.01 3.92 17.58
N LEU A 180 21.21 5.24 17.62
CA LEU A 180 20.18 6.24 17.35
C LEU A 180 20.27 6.71 15.90
N VAL A 181 19.12 7.12 15.39
CA VAL A 181 18.95 7.71 14.07
C VAL A 181 18.32 9.07 14.22
N ARG A 182 18.92 10.08 13.59
CA ARG A 182 18.40 11.44 13.47
C ARG A 182 17.79 11.64 12.10
N ILE A 183 16.57 12.15 12.08
CA ILE A 183 15.81 12.47 10.88
C ILE A 183 15.59 13.98 10.85
N THR A 184 16.05 14.61 9.77
CA THR A 184 15.90 16.07 9.58
C THR A 184 14.82 16.36 8.55
N PHE A 185 13.85 17.19 8.94
CA PHE A 185 12.77 17.63 8.05
C PHE A 185 13.19 18.92 7.31
N PRO A 186 12.88 19.04 6.00
CA PRO A 186 13.20 20.24 5.24
C PRO A 186 12.33 21.43 5.70
N GLU A 187 12.89 22.64 5.60
CA GLU A 187 12.13 23.87 5.86
C GLU A 187 11.18 24.16 4.69
N LYS A 188 9.89 24.28 5.00
CA LYS A 188 8.80 24.47 4.04
C LYS A 188 7.74 25.41 4.61
N THR A 189 7.23 26.30 3.78
CA THR A 189 6.18 27.26 4.14
C THR A 189 4.77 26.74 3.85
N ASP A 190 4.64 25.54 3.31
CA ASP A 190 3.42 24.87 2.93
C ASP A 190 3.23 23.53 3.65
N GLY A 191 1.99 23.00 3.58
CA GLY A 191 1.66 21.70 4.16
C GLY A 191 1.81 21.64 5.68
N THR A 192 1.99 20.44 6.20
CA THR A 192 2.15 20.17 7.65
C THR A 192 3.48 20.70 8.21
N LEU A 193 4.49 20.90 7.36
CA LEU A 193 5.77 21.47 7.74
C LEU A 193 5.70 22.97 8.03
N SER A 194 4.64 23.67 7.62
CA SER A 194 4.37 25.05 8.02
C SER A 194 3.96 25.22 9.49
N TYR A 195 3.57 24.14 10.17
CA TYR A 195 3.13 24.19 11.57
C TYR A 195 4.26 24.57 12.53
N SER A 196 3.92 25.14 13.70
CA SER A 196 4.87 25.24 14.81
C SER A 196 5.39 23.86 15.20
N THR A 197 6.57 23.78 15.82
CA THR A 197 7.17 22.51 16.25
C THR A 197 6.22 21.72 17.16
N GLU A 198 5.58 22.38 18.12
CA GLU A 198 4.63 21.75 19.05
C GLU A 198 3.39 21.21 18.32
N THR A 199 2.85 21.99 17.38
CA THR A 199 1.69 21.59 16.58
C THR A 199 2.03 20.42 15.66
N PHE A 200 3.23 20.42 15.08
CA PHE A 200 3.74 19.33 14.24
C PHE A 200 3.89 18.02 15.03
N ILE A 201 4.47 18.09 16.23
CA ILE A 201 4.64 16.93 17.12
C ILE A 201 3.26 16.36 17.50
N GLN A 202 2.32 17.23 17.90
CA GLN A 202 0.96 16.80 18.22
C GLN A 202 0.25 16.19 17.01
N TYR A 203 0.46 16.74 15.81
CA TYR A 203 -0.11 16.21 14.57
C TYR A 203 0.37 14.80 14.25
N ILE A 204 1.67 14.54 14.34
CA ILE A 204 2.27 13.20 14.19
C ILE A 204 1.71 12.26 15.26
N ARG A 205 1.73 12.67 16.54
CA ARG A 205 1.24 11.84 17.65
C ARG A 205 -0.23 11.44 17.49
N ARG A 206 -1.07 12.35 17.01
CA ARG A 206 -2.50 12.09 16.80
C ARG A 206 -2.77 11.04 15.70
N LEU A 207 -1.90 10.98 14.69
CA LEU A 207 -2.06 10.07 13.55
C LEU A 207 -1.32 8.74 13.71
N ALA A 208 -0.61 8.58 14.83
CA ALA A 208 0.14 7.38 15.12
C ALA A 208 -0.79 6.19 15.40
N PRO A 209 -0.58 5.04 14.74
CA PRO A 209 -1.23 3.81 15.15
C PRO A 209 -0.81 3.43 16.57
N SER A 210 -1.68 2.74 17.31
CA SER A 210 -1.37 2.25 18.66
C SER A 210 -0.15 1.33 18.73
N ALA A 211 0.21 0.70 17.60
CA ALA A 211 1.39 -0.16 17.48
C ALA A 211 2.71 0.63 17.33
N CYS A 212 2.67 1.92 17.00
CA CYS A 212 3.85 2.76 16.87
C CYS A 212 4.18 3.39 18.23
N ASN A 213 5.29 2.98 18.85
CA ASN A 213 5.69 3.53 20.14
C ASN A 213 6.40 4.88 19.96
N LEU A 214 5.60 5.94 19.83
CA LEU A 214 6.10 7.32 19.69
C LEU A 214 6.69 7.92 20.97
N GLU A 215 6.64 7.23 22.11
CA GLU A 215 7.26 7.70 23.35
C GLU A 215 8.80 7.63 23.26
N LYS A 216 9.32 6.78 22.37
CA LYS A 216 10.76 6.68 22.06
C LYS A 216 11.30 7.83 21.21
N LEU A 217 10.43 8.75 20.77
CA LEU A 217 10.81 9.84 19.88
C LEU A 217 11.23 11.07 20.70
N SER A 218 12.51 11.44 20.60
CA SER A 218 12.98 12.74 21.06
C SER A 218 12.96 13.75 19.92
N TRP A 219 12.43 14.93 20.22
CA TRP A 219 12.34 16.04 19.26
C TRP A 219 13.33 17.11 19.69
N GLU A 220 14.29 17.41 18.82
CA GLU A 220 15.20 18.54 19.02
C GLU A 220 14.62 19.78 18.34
N ASN A 221 14.57 20.90 19.08
CA ASN A 221 14.05 22.17 18.59
C ASN A 221 15.21 23.14 18.37
N ASN A 222 15.76 23.14 17.16
CA ASN A 222 16.45 24.32 16.65
C ASN A 222 15.39 25.18 15.96
N LYS A 223 15.30 26.46 16.31
CA LYS A 223 14.17 27.39 15.99
C LYS A 223 13.65 27.40 14.54
N THR A 224 14.38 26.82 13.58
CA THR A 224 14.04 26.72 12.15
C THR A 224 13.95 25.28 11.62
N ILE A 225 14.53 24.28 12.29
CA ILE A 225 14.65 22.92 11.78
C ILE A 225 13.99 21.94 12.76
N LYS A 226 13.05 21.15 12.24
CA LYS A 226 12.42 20.05 12.99
C LYS A 226 13.31 18.82 12.86
N GLU A 227 13.70 18.26 13.99
CA GLU A 227 14.53 17.06 14.04
C GLU A 227 13.87 16.01 14.93
N LEU A 228 13.90 14.77 14.46
CA LEU A 228 13.36 13.59 15.12
C LEU A 228 14.48 12.59 15.36
N THR A 229 14.69 12.23 16.61
CA THR A 229 15.66 11.20 17.00
C THR A 229 14.93 9.98 17.54
N LEU A 230 15.33 8.80 17.08
CA LEU A 230 14.75 7.51 17.49
C LEU A 230 15.77 6.37 17.42
N PRO A 231 15.55 5.25 18.13
CA PRO A 231 16.35 4.04 17.96
C PRO A 231 16.27 3.50 16.52
N GLN A 232 17.38 2.99 15.99
CA GLN A 232 17.43 2.43 14.63
C GLN A 232 16.41 1.31 14.40
N CYS A 233 16.11 0.49 15.41
CA CYS A 233 15.09 -0.56 15.33
C CYS A 233 13.67 -0.01 15.08
N ALA A 234 13.37 1.19 15.59
CA ALA A 234 12.06 1.83 15.45
C ALA A 234 11.87 2.52 14.08
N LEU A 235 12.93 2.66 13.26
CA LEU A 235 12.81 3.24 11.91
C LEU A 235 11.82 2.46 11.03
N SER A 236 11.79 1.13 11.21
CA SER A 236 10.85 0.27 10.49
C SER A 236 9.39 0.43 10.94
N GLU A 237 9.17 0.89 12.18
CA GLU A 237 7.85 1.16 12.76
C GLU A 237 7.24 2.43 12.20
N LEU A 238 8.05 3.42 11.77
CA LEU A 238 7.54 4.63 11.14
C LEU A 238 6.70 4.35 9.90
N ASP A 239 6.99 3.28 9.17
CA ASP A 239 6.20 2.91 7.98
C ASP A 239 4.75 2.50 8.30
N GLN A 240 4.43 2.23 9.57
CA GLN A 240 3.05 2.03 10.01
C GLN A 240 2.29 3.35 10.12
N HIS A 241 3.00 4.47 10.29
CA HIS A 241 2.40 5.79 10.40
C HIS A 241 1.95 6.27 9.01
N PRO A 242 0.71 6.81 8.86
CA PRO A 242 0.18 7.23 7.55
C PRO A 242 1.05 8.25 6.81
N LEU A 243 1.81 9.10 7.51
CA LEU A 243 2.62 10.17 6.93
C LEU A 243 4.02 9.74 6.52
N PHE A 244 4.46 8.53 6.88
CA PHE A 244 5.81 8.07 6.60
C PHE A 244 5.79 6.84 5.71
N ARG A 245 6.75 6.75 4.79
CA ARG A 245 6.97 5.55 3.97
C ARG A 245 8.44 5.24 3.88
N LEU A 246 8.84 4.02 4.18
CA LEU A 246 10.22 3.55 4.04
C LEU A 246 10.32 2.64 2.82
N HIS A 247 10.93 3.13 1.75
CA HIS A 247 11.06 2.43 0.48
C HIS A 247 12.52 2.34 0.07
N GLN A 248 13.05 1.13 -0.12
CA GLN A 248 14.45 0.87 -0.52
C GLN A 248 15.49 1.66 0.30
N GLY A 249 15.26 1.82 1.62
CA GLY A 249 16.16 2.56 2.52
C GLY A 249 15.97 4.09 2.49
N VAL A 250 15.12 4.62 1.61
CA VAL A 250 14.74 6.03 1.58
C VAL A 250 13.47 6.24 2.39
N LEU A 251 13.51 7.19 3.32
CA LEU A 251 12.35 7.58 4.10
C LEU A 251 11.66 8.79 3.47
N PHE A 252 10.37 8.65 3.20
CA PHE A 252 9.50 9.69 2.68
C PHE A 252 8.56 10.20 3.77
N PHE A 253 8.25 11.48 3.71
CA PHE A 253 7.27 12.14 4.56
C PHE A 253 6.22 12.88 3.75
N TRP A 254 4.95 12.74 4.15
CA TRP A 254 3.82 13.40 3.51
C TRP A 254 3.62 14.82 4.05
N ASN A 255 3.93 15.82 3.21
CA ASN A 255 3.69 17.24 3.45
C ASN A 255 2.41 17.77 2.75
N GLY A 256 1.38 16.94 2.57
CA GLY A 256 0.10 17.40 2.05
C GLY A 256 -0.74 18.18 3.07
N SER A 257 -1.95 18.60 2.69
CA SER A 257 -2.88 19.24 3.63
C SER A 257 -3.39 18.25 4.68
N ALA A 258 -3.77 18.75 5.86
CA ALA A 258 -4.34 17.89 6.90
C ALA A 258 -5.66 17.20 6.49
N SER A 259 -6.35 17.73 5.48
CA SER A 259 -7.56 17.16 4.89
C SER A 259 -7.28 16.06 3.84
N SER A 260 -6.05 15.93 3.38
CA SER A 260 -5.63 14.97 2.36
C SER A 260 -4.55 14.06 2.93
N LEU A 261 -4.98 13.08 3.73
CA LEU A 261 -4.09 12.03 4.20
C LEU A 261 -3.90 10.98 3.10
N PRO A 262 -2.67 10.49 2.89
CA PRO A 262 -2.43 9.45 1.92
C PRO A 262 -3.05 8.14 2.42
N LEU A 263 -3.71 7.42 1.51
CA LEU A 263 -4.13 6.06 1.80
C LEU A 263 -2.91 5.17 2.07
N PRO A 264 -3.08 4.06 2.83
CA PRO A 264 -2.09 3.00 2.84
C PRO A 264 -1.82 2.54 1.42
N GLU A 265 -0.57 2.20 1.11
CA GLU A 265 -0.13 1.86 -0.23
C GLU A 265 -1.01 0.79 -0.87
N TRP A 266 -1.41 -0.23 -0.08
CA TRP A 266 -2.28 -1.28 -0.58
C TRP A 266 -3.66 -0.82 -1.04
N ALA A 267 -4.22 0.19 -0.40
CA ALA A 267 -5.52 0.73 -0.78
C ALA A 267 -5.39 1.51 -2.08
N SER A 268 -4.35 2.34 -2.23
CA SER A 268 -4.09 3.08 -3.48
C SER A 268 -3.87 2.14 -4.67
N HIS A 269 -3.05 1.09 -4.51
CA HIS A 269 -2.84 0.11 -5.57
C HIS A 269 -4.12 -0.64 -5.94
N TYR A 270 -4.94 -1.05 -4.96
CA TYR A 270 -6.21 -1.72 -5.24
C TYR A 270 -7.20 -0.82 -6.00
N LEU A 271 -7.34 0.44 -5.59
CA LEU A 271 -8.25 1.39 -6.22
C LEU A 271 -7.83 1.74 -7.66
N LEU A 272 -6.53 1.98 -7.89
CA LEU A 272 -5.99 2.22 -9.24
C LEU A 272 -6.16 1.00 -10.14
N LEU A 273 -5.76 -0.19 -9.67
CA LEU A 273 -5.92 -1.42 -10.46
C LEU A 273 -7.37 -1.76 -10.74
N TYR A 274 -8.28 -1.49 -9.80
CA TYR A 274 -9.70 -1.64 -10.06
C TYR A 274 -10.14 -0.76 -11.23
N LEU A 275 -9.82 0.53 -11.20
CA LEU A 275 -10.15 1.44 -12.31
C LEU A 275 -9.55 0.96 -13.64
N LEU A 276 -8.23 0.69 -13.68
CA LEU A 276 -7.55 0.28 -14.90
C LEU A 276 -8.09 -1.05 -15.44
N SER A 277 -8.42 -2.00 -14.56
CA SER A 277 -9.04 -3.27 -14.97
C SER A 277 -10.45 -3.07 -15.55
N MET A 278 -11.21 -2.11 -15.02
CA MET A 278 -12.54 -1.77 -15.53
C MET A 278 -12.46 -1.10 -16.90
N LEU A 279 -11.44 -0.26 -17.15
CA LEU A 279 -11.18 0.33 -18.46
C LEU A 279 -10.81 -0.75 -19.48
N CYS A 280 -9.82 -1.59 -19.14
CA CYS A 280 -9.38 -2.71 -19.95
C CYS A 280 -10.55 -3.66 -20.34
N ARG A 281 -11.43 -3.99 -19.40
CA ARG A 281 -12.48 -4.99 -19.61
C ARG A 281 -13.76 -4.44 -20.24
N TYR A 282 -14.15 -3.22 -19.91
CA TYR A 282 -15.49 -2.69 -20.25
C TYR A 282 -15.45 -1.45 -21.16
N GLU A 283 -14.32 -0.75 -21.27
CA GLU A 283 -14.17 0.46 -22.10
C GLU A 283 -13.02 0.27 -23.11
N THR A 284 -13.15 -0.76 -23.95
CA THR A 284 -12.08 -1.19 -24.86
C THR A 284 -11.62 -0.08 -25.83
N GLU A 285 -12.51 0.84 -26.22
CA GLU A 285 -12.18 1.97 -27.09
C GLU A 285 -11.27 2.98 -26.38
N TRP A 286 -11.68 3.49 -25.21
CA TRP A 286 -10.88 4.44 -24.42
C TRP A 286 -9.57 3.84 -23.94
N TRP A 287 -9.59 2.57 -23.55
CA TRP A 287 -8.37 1.85 -23.20
C TRP A 287 -7.46 1.69 -24.42
N GLY A 288 -8.01 1.35 -25.59
CA GLY A 288 -7.28 1.29 -26.86
C GLY A 288 -6.63 2.63 -27.21
N GLU A 289 -7.35 3.74 -27.09
CA GLU A 289 -6.82 5.08 -27.32
C GLU A 289 -5.67 5.41 -26.36
N LEU A 290 -5.83 5.16 -25.06
CA LEU A 290 -4.77 5.40 -24.06
C LEU A 290 -3.54 4.53 -24.33
N THR A 291 -3.74 3.25 -24.65
CA THR A 291 -2.65 2.28 -24.85
C THR A 291 -1.99 2.36 -26.22
N MET A 292 -2.60 2.99 -27.22
CA MET A 292 -2.01 3.18 -28.56
C MET A 292 -1.52 4.60 -28.80
N SER A 293 -1.98 5.58 -28.03
CA SER A 293 -1.53 6.96 -28.18
C SER A 293 -0.13 7.15 -27.62
N HIS A 294 0.77 7.65 -28.47
CA HIS A 294 2.13 8.03 -28.09
C HIS A 294 2.22 9.48 -27.54
N GLY A 295 1.12 10.24 -27.58
CA GLY A 295 1.06 11.63 -27.15
C GLY A 295 0.54 11.84 -25.72
N LEU A 296 0.05 10.79 -25.06
CA LEU A 296 -0.57 10.89 -23.74
C LEU A 296 0.43 10.54 -22.64
N VAL A 297 0.78 11.53 -21.82
CA VAL A 297 1.60 11.34 -20.60
C VAL A 297 0.95 10.33 -19.64
N GLU A 298 -0.38 10.20 -19.68
CA GLU A 298 -1.13 9.22 -18.88
C GLU A 298 -0.70 7.78 -19.17
N ARG A 299 -0.31 7.45 -20.42
CA ARG A 299 0.19 6.12 -20.75
C ARG A 299 1.48 5.79 -19.98
N TYR A 300 2.45 6.72 -19.99
CA TYR A 300 3.69 6.56 -19.23
C TYR A 300 3.41 6.38 -17.74
N LEU A 301 2.49 7.17 -17.17
CA LEU A 301 2.13 7.06 -15.75
C LEU A 301 1.50 5.71 -15.42
N VAL A 302 0.66 5.17 -16.31
CA VAL A 302 0.08 3.84 -16.18
C VAL A 302 1.16 2.77 -16.23
N GLU A 303 2.01 2.76 -17.26
CA GLU A 303 3.11 1.79 -17.41
C GLU A 303 4.04 1.83 -16.18
N HIS A 304 4.49 3.03 -15.78
CA HIS A 304 5.32 3.23 -14.58
C HIS A 304 4.64 2.72 -13.30
N PHE A 305 3.33 2.94 -13.14
CA PHE A 305 2.59 2.41 -12.00
C PHE A 305 2.50 0.89 -12.01
N LEU A 306 2.27 0.26 -13.17
CA LEU A 306 2.14 -1.19 -13.28
C LEU A 306 3.49 -1.87 -13.00
N ASP A 307 4.59 -1.34 -13.54
CA ASP A 307 5.95 -1.80 -13.26
C ASP A 307 6.27 -1.68 -11.77
N ASN A 308 6.03 -0.49 -11.20
CA ASN A 308 6.21 -0.27 -9.77
C ASN A 308 5.36 -1.23 -8.93
N HIS A 309 4.08 -1.43 -9.26
CA HIS A 309 3.22 -2.35 -8.55
C HIS A 309 3.75 -3.79 -8.58
N MET A 310 4.26 -4.25 -9.73
CA MET A 310 4.83 -5.58 -9.86
C MET A 310 6.08 -5.79 -9.00
N ASP A 311 6.91 -4.76 -8.87
CA ASP A 311 8.15 -4.84 -8.09
C ASP A 311 7.95 -4.63 -6.59
N THR A 312 7.07 -3.69 -6.19
CA THR A 312 6.97 -3.26 -4.78
C THR A 312 5.85 -3.94 -4.03
N PHE A 313 4.70 -4.19 -4.67
CA PHE A 313 3.49 -4.61 -3.96
C PHE A 313 3.60 -5.96 -3.25
N PRO A 314 4.24 -7.00 -3.83
CA PRO A 314 4.50 -8.24 -3.10
C PRO A 314 5.32 -8.01 -1.81
N SER A 315 6.26 -7.04 -1.81
CA SER A 315 7.03 -6.66 -0.63
C SER A 315 6.19 -5.92 0.40
N VAL A 316 5.27 -5.05 -0.04
CA VAL A 316 4.28 -4.38 0.84
C VAL A 316 3.44 -5.43 1.56
N ILE A 317 2.89 -6.40 0.82
CA ILE A 317 2.09 -7.48 1.40
C ILE A 317 2.91 -8.32 2.37
N ARG A 318 4.14 -8.72 1.99
CA ARG A 318 5.05 -9.45 2.89
C ARG A 318 5.29 -8.70 4.20
N LYS A 319 5.49 -7.38 4.15
CA LYS A 319 5.68 -6.54 5.33
C LYS A 319 4.44 -6.53 6.22
N GLN A 320 3.25 -6.38 5.63
CA GLN A 320 1.98 -6.40 6.38
C GLN A 320 1.71 -7.74 7.06
N ILE A 321 2.04 -8.85 6.39
CA ILE A 321 1.98 -10.20 6.98
C ILE A 321 2.92 -10.27 8.19
N TYR A 322 4.19 -9.90 8.03
CA TYR A 322 5.16 -9.93 9.13
C TYR A 322 4.79 -9.03 10.31
N GLN A 323 4.23 -7.84 10.04
CA GLN A 323 3.72 -6.92 11.06
C GLN A 323 2.50 -7.48 11.80
N ASN A 324 1.69 -8.31 11.14
CA ASN A 324 0.54 -8.96 11.77
C ASN A 324 0.97 -10.07 12.73
N HIS A 325 1.90 -10.93 12.30
CA HIS A 325 2.49 -11.95 13.15
C HIS A 325 3.94 -12.25 12.71
N PRO A 326 4.95 -11.96 13.56
CA PRO A 326 6.35 -12.16 13.22
C PRO A 326 6.72 -13.64 13.32
N MET A 327 6.50 -14.38 12.23
CA MET A 327 7.04 -15.74 12.07
C MET A 327 8.42 -15.68 11.38
N PRO A 328 9.41 -16.50 11.78
CA PRO A 328 10.62 -16.68 11.00
C PRO A 328 10.26 -17.24 9.61
N LEU A 329 10.34 -16.38 8.60
CA LEU A 329 10.19 -16.76 7.20
C LEU A 329 11.58 -17.04 6.61
N PRO A 330 11.67 -17.94 5.60
CA PRO A 330 12.94 -18.16 4.91
C PRO A 330 13.48 -16.83 4.36
N SER A 331 14.68 -16.44 4.82
CA SER A 331 15.42 -15.31 4.28
C SER A 331 16.25 -15.80 3.11
N PHE A 332 16.09 -15.14 1.97
CA PHE A 332 16.93 -15.35 0.80
C PHE A 332 17.86 -14.14 0.71
N PRO A 333 19.18 -14.34 0.50
CA PRO A 333 20.07 -13.23 0.23
C PRO A 333 19.50 -12.41 -0.93
N SER A 334 19.41 -11.09 -0.74
CA SER A 334 19.06 -10.17 -1.82
C SER A 334 20.11 -10.31 -2.93
N ASP A 335 19.65 -10.47 -4.18
CA ASP A 335 20.55 -10.40 -5.33
C ASP A 335 21.33 -9.08 -5.29
N PRO A 336 22.66 -9.10 -5.49
CA PRO A 336 23.49 -7.91 -5.48
C PRO A 336 23.37 -7.20 -6.83
N TYR A 337 22.27 -6.48 -7.07
CA TYR A 337 22.16 -5.54 -8.19
C TYR A 337 21.36 -4.29 -7.81
#